data_AF-C0XTP0-F1
#
_entry.id   AF-C0XTP0-F1
#
_cell.length_a   1.000
_cell.length_b   1.000
_cell.length_c   1.000
_cell.angle_alpha   90.00
_cell.angle_beta   90.00
_cell.angle_gamma   90.00
#
_symmetry.space_group_name_H-M   'P 1'
#
loop_
_entity.id
_entity.type
_entity.pdbx_description
1 polymer ?
#
loop_
_entity_poly.entity_id
_entity_poly.type
_entity_poly.pdbx_seq_one_letter_code
_entity_poly.pdbx_strand_id
1 'polypeptide(L)'
;MPSWVVEGNKGHGHVGWWLNAPVCRTDAGRVDALRYLARVTEGLRRSLDGDPAYTGLLTRNPLHEDADVIWGTDRAYGLRELGTIHTPRQLPRKPERSSGLGRNCAMFDAARREVYGLHDPAIPMDDWHRIVVQHCHQVHRSFDDALGGPLPFSEVQSTASSIARWTRRNFISKSEYQAKRGRIGGIKSGEKRRQAREARITEVFG
;
A
#
# COMPACT_ATOMS: atom_id res chain seq x y z
N MET A 1 -14.13 22.10 10.83
CA MET A 1 -15.57 21.99 10.49
C MET A 1 -15.68 21.16 9.21
N PRO A 2 -16.66 20.28 9.05
CA PRO A 2 -16.94 19.61 7.78
C PRO A 2 -17.49 20.57 6.73
N SER A 3 -17.35 20.21 5.46
CA SER A 3 -17.99 20.93 4.35
C SER A 3 -19.45 20.54 4.21
N TRP A 4 -19.78 19.27 4.46
CA TRP A 4 -21.13 18.77 4.49
C TRP A 4 -21.24 17.51 5.34
N VAL A 5 -22.44 17.27 5.85
CA VAL A 5 -22.87 16.02 6.49
C VAL A 5 -24.15 15.62 5.79
N VAL A 6 -24.21 14.39 5.27
CA VAL A 6 -25.43 13.83 4.69
C VAL A 6 -25.87 12.66 5.55
N GLU A 7 -27.14 12.66 5.97
CA GLU A 7 -27.74 11.54 6.67
C GLU A 7 -28.55 10.68 5.69
N GLY A 8 -28.48 9.37 5.89
CA GLY A 8 -29.29 8.39 5.20
C GLY A 8 -30.50 8.01 6.04
N ASN A 9 -31.54 7.55 5.36
CA ASN A 9 -32.84 7.19 5.93
C ASN A 9 -32.79 6.03 6.95
N LYS A 10 -31.62 5.39 7.09
CA LYS A 10 -31.35 4.24 7.97
C LYS A 10 -30.35 4.57 9.09
N GLY A 11 -30.17 5.85 9.43
CA GLY A 11 -29.29 6.30 10.53
C GLY A 11 -27.79 6.19 10.22
N HIS A 12 -27.41 6.02 8.95
CA HIS A 12 -26.02 6.06 8.50
C HIS A 12 -25.79 7.33 7.69
N GLY A 13 -24.71 8.05 7.99
CA GLY A 13 -24.36 9.29 7.30
C GLY A 13 -22.94 9.29 6.76
N HIS A 14 -22.66 10.23 5.88
CA HIS A 14 -21.31 10.53 5.43
C HIS A 14 -20.95 11.97 5.78
N VAL A 15 -19.69 12.18 6.12
CA VAL A 15 -19.12 13.50 6.36
C VAL A 15 -18.04 13.76 5.32
N GLY A 16 -18.11 14.93 4.68
CA GLY A 16 -17.19 15.31 3.63
C GLY A 16 -16.48 16.62 3.87
N TRP A 17 -15.27 16.70 3.33
CA TRP A 17 -14.45 17.92 3.26
C TRP A 17 -14.02 18.13 1.83
N TRP A 18 -14.24 19.34 1.31
CA TRP A 18 -13.75 19.70 -0.02
C TRP A 18 -12.24 19.91 0.03
N LEU A 19 -11.52 19.31 -0.92
CA LEU A 19 -10.10 19.56 -1.12
C LEU A 19 -9.91 20.64 -2.18
N ASN A 20 -9.03 21.61 -1.91
CA ASN A 20 -8.68 22.65 -2.89
C ASN A 20 -7.79 22.11 -4.03
N ALA A 21 -7.04 21.04 -3.76
CA ALA A 21 -6.20 20.33 -4.71
C ALA A 21 -6.53 18.83 -4.65
N PRO A 22 -6.99 18.21 -5.74
CA PRO A 22 -7.32 16.79 -5.74
C PRO A 22 -6.07 15.93 -5.59
N VAL A 23 -6.23 14.78 -4.93
CA VAL A 23 -5.16 13.78 -4.83
C VAL A 23 -5.41 12.68 -5.86
N CYS A 24 -4.50 12.56 -6.83
CA CYS A 24 -4.58 11.50 -7.81
C CYS A 24 -4.42 10.12 -7.14
N ARG A 25 -5.39 9.23 -7.38
CA ARG A 25 -5.42 7.85 -6.82
C ARG A 25 -4.93 6.79 -7.80
N THR A 26 -4.55 7.17 -9.02
CA THR A 26 -3.96 6.24 -10.00
C THR A 26 -2.45 6.14 -9.82
N ASP A 27 -1.81 5.27 -10.59
CA ASP A 27 -0.36 5.09 -10.63
C ASP A 27 0.42 6.32 -11.13
N ALA A 28 -0.25 7.24 -11.84
CA ALA A 28 0.29 8.56 -12.19
C ALA A 28 0.41 9.52 -10.98
N GLY A 29 -0.21 9.17 -9.85
CA GLY A 29 -0.22 10.00 -8.65
C GLY A 29 1.08 9.96 -7.85
N ARG A 30 1.36 11.04 -7.10
CA ARG A 30 2.45 11.07 -6.13
C ARG A 30 2.14 10.16 -4.95
N VAL A 31 2.90 9.09 -4.81
CA VAL A 31 2.72 8.08 -3.75
C VAL A 31 2.68 8.69 -2.35
N ASP A 32 3.52 9.69 -2.07
CA ASP A 32 3.54 10.34 -0.75
C ASP A 32 2.29 11.17 -0.45
N ALA A 33 1.68 11.77 -1.48
CA ALA A 33 0.41 12.47 -1.34
C ALA A 33 -0.73 11.48 -1.03
N LEU A 34 -0.77 10.33 -1.72
CA LEU A 34 -1.75 9.27 -1.47
C LEU A 34 -1.60 8.66 -0.06
N ARG A 35 -0.37 8.40 0.38
CA ARG A 35 -0.08 7.95 1.75
C ARG A 35 -0.48 8.97 2.80
N TYR A 36 -0.31 10.26 2.50
CA TYR A 36 -0.74 11.31 3.41
C TYR A 36 -2.26 11.45 3.45
N LEU A 37 -2.93 11.37 2.31
CA LEU A 37 -4.40 11.31 2.23
C LEU A 37 -4.94 10.18 3.11
N ALA A 38 -4.42 8.97 2.97
CA ALA A 38 -4.87 7.83 3.78
C ALA A 38 -4.71 8.06 5.29
N ARG A 39 -3.62 8.73 5.72
CA ARG A 39 -3.41 9.08 7.14
C ARG A 39 -4.41 10.14 7.62
N VAL A 40 -4.62 11.18 6.81
CA VAL A 40 -5.59 12.25 7.12
C VAL A 40 -7.01 11.67 7.21
N THR A 41 -7.41 10.84 6.25
CA THR A 41 -8.72 10.16 6.29
C THR A 41 -8.89 9.33 7.55
N GLU A 42 -7.89 8.55 7.97
CA GLU A 42 -7.96 7.78 9.21
C GLU A 42 -7.99 8.68 10.46
N GLY A 43 -7.28 9.81 10.43
CA GLY A 43 -7.34 10.82 11.49
C GLY A 43 -8.72 11.46 11.64
N LEU A 44 -9.36 11.80 10.52
CA LEU A 44 -10.72 12.34 10.48
C LEU A 44 -11.75 11.29 10.93
N ARG A 45 -11.61 10.04 10.48
CA ARG A 45 -12.45 8.93 10.92
C ARG A 45 -12.39 8.79 12.44
N ARG A 46 -11.19 8.72 13.03
CA ARG A 46 -11.01 8.64 14.50
C ARG A 46 -11.60 9.83 15.23
N SER A 47 -11.47 11.04 14.68
CA SER A 47 -12.03 12.25 15.27
C SER A 47 -13.55 12.25 15.39
N LEU A 48 -14.24 11.50 14.52
CA LEU A 48 -15.70 11.41 14.50
C LEU A 48 -16.23 10.08 15.02
N ASP A 49 -15.37 9.22 15.56
CA ASP A 49 -15.68 7.82 15.84
C ASP A 49 -16.37 7.12 14.65
N GLY A 50 -15.93 7.46 13.44
CA GLY A 50 -16.53 6.98 12.20
C GLY A 50 -16.27 5.51 11.97
N ASP A 51 -17.15 4.88 11.20
CA ASP A 51 -17.10 3.45 10.88
C ASP A 51 -15.73 3.05 10.26
N PRO A 52 -14.94 2.19 10.94
CA PRO A 52 -13.69 1.67 10.39
C PRO A 52 -13.88 0.69 9.21
N ALA A 53 -15.09 0.15 9.03
CA ALA A 53 -15.42 -0.73 7.93
C ALA A 53 -15.78 0.02 6.64
N TYR A 54 -15.99 1.33 6.70
CA TYR A 54 -16.30 2.13 5.52
C TYR A 54 -15.14 2.15 4.52
N THR A 55 -15.41 1.67 3.30
CA THR A 55 -14.39 1.43 2.28
C THR A 55 -14.12 2.63 1.38
N GLY A 56 -14.98 3.66 1.42
CA GLY A 56 -14.88 4.84 0.57
C GLY A 56 -15.25 4.60 -0.90
N LEU A 57 -15.92 3.49 -1.21
CA LEU A 57 -16.37 3.16 -2.57
C LEU A 57 -17.70 3.86 -2.92
N LEU A 58 -18.62 3.94 -1.96
CA LEU A 58 -19.95 4.49 -2.15
C LEU A 58 -20.21 5.61 -1.13
N THR A 59 -20.24 6.84 -1.62
CA THR A 59 -20.64 8.01 -0.82
C THR A 59 -22.02 8.46 -1.29
N ARG A 60 -22.90 8.84 -0.34
CA ARG A 60 -24.18 9.48 -0.69
C ARG A 60 -23.89 10.80 -1.39
N ASN A 61 -24.64 11.10 -2.45
CA ASN A 61 -24.50 12.36 -3.16
C ASN A 61 -25.18 13.48 -2.36
N PRO A 62 -24.44 14.45 -1.78
CA PRO A 62 -25.04 15.56 -1.05
C PRO A 62 -25.79 16.55 -1.96
N LEU A 63 -25.71 16.40 -3.28
CA LEU A 63 -26.44 17.22 -4.26
C LEU A 63 -27.72 16.55 -4.77
N HIS A 64 -28.04 15.35 -4.28
CA HIS A 64 -29.28 14.67 -4.67
C HIS A 64 -30.48 15.34 -3.97
N GLU A 65 -31.62 15.45 -4.67
CA GLU A 65 -32.83 16.12 -4.17
C GLU A 65 -33.37 15.50 -2.87
N ASP A 66 -33.36 14.17 -2.77
CA ASP A 66 -33.78 13.43 -1.57
C ASP A 66 -32.70 13.31 -0.47
N ALA A 67 -31.57 14.00 -0.59
CA ALA A 67 -30.54 13.94 0.43
C ALA A 67 -30.83 14.92 1.56
N ASP A 68 -30.92 14.41 2.79
CA ASP A 68 -30.93 15.27 3.98
C ASP A 68 -29.49 15.67 4.30
N VAL A 69 -29.16 16.94 4.04
CA VAL A 69 -27.78 17.46 4.08
C VAL A 69 -27.70 18.68 4.95
N ILE A 70 -26.81 18.61 5.94
CA ILE A 70 -26.34 19.75 6.70
C ILE A 70 -25.09 20.29 6.01
N TRP A 71 -25.22 21.47 5.40
CA TRP A 71 -24.10 22.19 4.81
C TRP A 71 -23.28 22.89 5.89
N GLY A 72 -21.97 22.68 5.85
CA GLY A 72 -21.00 23.34 6.72
C GLY A 72 -20.38 24.55 6.03
N THR A 73 -19.06 24.55 5.88
CA THR A 73 -18.37 25.63 5.14
C THR A 73 -18.22 25.31 3.65
N ASP A 74 -18.34 26.38 2.85
CA ASP A 74 -18.01 26.44 1.43
C ASP A 74 -16.49 26.42 1.14
N ARG A 75 -15.65 26.58 2.17
CA ARG A 75 -14.20 26.60 2.04
C ARG A 75 -13.65 25.23 1.63
N ALA A 76 -12.81 25.24 0.60
CA ALA A 76 -11.97 24.11 0.25
C ALA A 76 -10.68 24.09 1.08
N TYR A 77 -10.29 22.91 1.56
CA TYR A 77 -9.15 22.69 2.44
C TYR A 77 -7.91 22.23 1.67
N GLY A 78 -6.74 22.72 2.07
CA GLY A 78 -5.49 22.01 1.78
C GLY A 78 -5.46 20.68 2.54
N LEU A 79 -4.96 19.62 1.91
CA LEU A 79 -4.90 18.30 2.55
C LEU A 79 -4.15 18.32 3.91
N ARG A 80 -3.13 19.18 4.03
CA ARG A 80 -2.37 19.35 5.28
C ARG A 80 -3.20 19.95 6.41
N GLU A 81 -4.15 20.79 6.08
CA GLU A 81 -5.01 21.46 7.07
C GLU A 81 -6.01 20.51 7.71
N LEU A 82 -6.37 19.43 7.01
CA LEU A 82 -7.27 18.40 7.52
C LEU A 82 -6.60 17.42 8.50
N GLY A 83 -5.29 17.55 8.73
CA GLY A 83 -4.60 16.78 9.75
C GLY A 83 -5.14 17.07 11.15
N THR A 84 -5.55 16.03 11.86
CA THR A 84 -6.05 16.08 13.25
C THR A 84 -5.02 15.54 14.24
N ILE A 85 -5.25 15.75 15.54
CA ILE A 85 -4.46 15.11 16.61
C ILE A 85 -4.47 13.58 16.53
N HIS A 86 -5.52 12.99 15.95
CA HIS A 86 -5.66 11.56 15.75
C HIS A 86 -5.02 11.04 14.46
N THR A 87 -4.48 11.94 13.62
CA THR A 87 -3.81 11.56 12.36
C THR A 87 -2.56 10.74 12.67
N PRO A 88 -2.54 9.44 12.32
CA PRO A 88 -1.42 8.59 12.69
C PRO A 88 -0.18 8.95 11.89
N ARG A 89 0.99 8.87 12.53
CA ARG A 89 2.28 9.07 11.83
C ARG A 89 2.47 8.03 10.72
N GLN A 90 2.06 6.79 10.98
CA GLN A 90 2.11 5.66 10.05
C GLN A 90 0.83 4.84 10.16
N LEU A 91 0.33 4.35 9.02
CA LEU A 91 -0.76 3.38 8.99
C LEU A 91 -0.23 1.97 9.25
N PRO A 92 -1.07 1.07 9.79
CA PRO A 92 -0.77 -0.35 9.85
C PRO A 92 -0.38 -0.88 8.45
N ARG A 93 0.61 -1.78 8.43
CA ARG A 93 1.08 -2.44 7.19
C ARG A 93 0.65 -3.89 7.08
N LYS A 94 0.10 -4.45 8.16
CA LYS A 94 -0.42 -5.81 8.20
C LYS A 94 -1.86 -5.82 7.68
N PRO A 95 -2.24 -6.76 6.81
CA PRO A 95 -3.61 -6.89 6.31
C PRO A 95 -4.65 -6.89 7.42
N GLU A 96 -4.45 -7.69 8.48
CA GLU A 96 -5.39 -7.82 9.62
C GLU A 96 -5.69 -6.50 10.35
N ARG A 97 -4.85 -5.48 10.19
CA ARG A 97 -4.97 -4.19 10.90
C ARG A 97 -5.23 -3.02 9.96
N SER A 98 -5.38 -3.28 8.67
CA SER A 98 -5.48 -2.24 7.65
C SER A 98 -6.94 -1.97 7.30
N SER A 99 -7.32 -0.70 7.24
CA SER A 99 -8.66 -0.24 6.85
C SER A 99 -8.58 0.76 5.68
N GLY A 100 -9.73 1.02 5.04
CA GLY A 100 -9.88 2.04 4.01
C GLY A 100 -8.83 1.94 2.88
N LEU A 101 -8.17 3.07 2.58
CA LEU A 101 -7.12 3.19 1.56
C LEU A 101 -5.85 2.38 1.86
N GLY A 102 -5.61 1.99 3.11
CA GLY A 102 -4.41 1.25 3.51
C GLY A 102 -4.41 -0.21 3.07
N ARG A 103 -5.59 -0.80 2.84
CA ARG A 103 -5.75 -2.23 2.53
C ARG A 103 -5.04 -2.64 1.24
N ASN A 104 -5.20 -1.86 0.16
CA ASN A 104 -4.58 -2.18 -1.12
C ASN A 104 -3.03 -2.17 -1.01
N CYS A 105 -2.46 -1.20 -0.30
CA CYS A 105 -1.03 -1.16 -0.01
C CYS A 105 -0.56 -2.33 0.87
N ALA A 106 -1.32 -2.68 1.91
CA ALA A 106 -0.98 -3.80 2.79
C ALA A 106 -0.97 -5.13 2.04
N MET A 107 -1.97 -5.38 1.19
CA MET A 107 -2.02 -6.58 0.35
C MET A 107 -0.85 -6.62 -0.64
N PHE A 108 -0.55 -5.51 -1.32
CA PHE A 108 0.59 -5.42 -2.21
C PHE A 108 1.91 -5.74 -1.49
N ASP A 109 2.15 -5.14 -0.32
CA ASP A 109 3.37 -5.32 0.45
C ASP A 109 3.51 -6.73 1.03
N ALA A 110 2.41 -7.37 1.42
CA ALA A 110 2.42 -8.75 1.90
C ALA A 110 2.65 -9.72 0.75
N ALA A 111 1.80 -9.70 -0.28
CA ALA A 111 1.84 -10.64 -1.39
C ALA A 111 3.17 -10.58 -2.15
N ARG A 112 3.72 -9.38 -2.40
CA ARG A 112 4.99 -9.25 -3.13
C ARG A 112 6.16 -9.94 -2.44
N ARG A 113 6.19 -9.95 -1.11
CA ARG A 113 7.28 -10.58 -0.34
C ARG A 113 7.26 -12.09 -0.47
N GLU A 114 6.08 -12.67 -0.57
CA GLU A 114 5.90 -14.11 -0.77
C GLU A 114 6.26 -14.51 -2.21
N VAL A 115 5.80 -13.75 -3.20
CA VAL A 115 5.92 -14.15 -4.62
C VAL A 115 7.29 -13.87 -5.23
N TYR A 116 8.05 -12.88 -4.74
CA TYR A 116 9.36 -12.51 -5.31
C TYR A 116 10.37 -13.66 -5.30
N GLY A 117 10.32 -14.53 -4.28
CA GLY A 117 11.19 -15.70 -4.21
C GLY A 117 10.78 -16.87 -5.10
N LEU A 118 9.56 -16.83 -5.65
CA LEU A 118 8.96 -17.90 -6.45
C LEU A 118 9.10 -17.66 -7.96
N HIS A 119 9.42 -16.43 -8.38
CA HIS A 119 9.51 -16.09 -9.78
C HIS A 119 10.67 -16.81 -10.48
N ASP A 120 10.35 -17.44 -11.60
CA ASP A 120 11.31 -17.95 -12.58
C ASP A 120 10.93 -17.42 -13.97
N PRO A 121 11.87 -16.77 -14.69
CA PRO A 121 11.64 -16.32 -16.07
C PRO A 121 11.13 -17.41 -17.02
N ALA A 122 11.41 -18.69 -16.76
CA ALA A 122 10.94 -19.81 -17.58
C ALA A 122 9.42 -20.06 -17.46
N ILE A 123 8.77 -19.60 -16.39
CA ILE A 123 7.33 -19.78 -16.19
C ILE A 123 6.57 -18.89 -17.20
N PRO A 124 5.58 -19.41 -17.95
CA PRO A 124 4.73 -18.60 -18.82
C PRO A 124 4.04 -17.45 -18.07
N MET A 125 3.80 -16.33 -18.75
CA MET A 125 3.23 -15.15 -18.09
C MET A 125 1.84 -15.41 -17.47
N ASP A 126 1.02 -16.22 -18.13
CA ASP A 126 -0.33 -16.55 -17.64
C ASP A 126 -0.28 -17.41 -16.36
N ASP A 127 0.59 -18.42 -16.33
CA ASP A 127 0.79 -19.26 -15.14
C ASP A 127 1.41 -18.45 -14.01
N TRP A 128 2.37 -17.58 -14.32
CA TRP A 128 2.94 -16.65 -13.35
C TRP A 128 1.87 -15.72 -12.77
N HIS A 129 1.01 -15.15 -13.61
CA HIS A 129 -0.09 -14.30 -13.15
C HIS A 129 -1.05 -15.06 -12.24
N ARG A 130 -1.42 -16.30 -12.58
CA ARG A 130 -2.26 -17.17 -11.75
C ARG A 130 -1.66 -17.42 -10.37
N ILE A 131 -0.35 -17.71 -10.30
CA ILE A 131 0.38 -17.88 -9.03
C ILE A 131 0.25 -16.60 -8.18
N VAL A 132 0.52 -15.43 -8.78
CA VAL A 132 0.44 -14.15 -8.05
C VAL A 132 -0.99 -13.87 -7.58
N VAL A 133 -2.00 -14.12 -8.42
CA VAL A 133 -3.42 -13.98 -8.03
C VAL A 133 -3.75 -14.87 -6.84
N GLN A 134 -3.29 -16.12 -6.83
CA GLN A 134 -3.52 -17.04 -5.72
C GLN A 134 -2.93 -16.52 -4.41
N HIS A 135 -1.71 -15.99 -4.42
CA HIS A 135 -1.09 -15.38 -3.24
C HIS A 135 -1.83 -14.13 -2.78
N CYS A 136 -2.23 -13.23 -3.70
CA CYS A 136 -3.05 -12.08 -3.35
C CYS A 136 -4.41 -12.49 -2.74
N HIS A 137 -5.03 -13.56 -3.27
CA HIS A 137 -6.25 -14.14 -2.72
C HIS A 137 -6.03 -14.87 -1.39
N GLN A 138 -4.83 -15.30 -1.06
CA GLN A 138 -4.55 -15.80 0.29
C GLN A 138 -4.49 -14.62 1.28
N VAL A 139 -3.75 -13.57 0.90
CA VAL A 139 -3.57 -12.38 1.73
C VAL A 139 -4.87 -11.60 1.96
N HIS A 140 -5.76 -11.47 0.96
CA HIS A 140 -6.99 -10.70 1.14
C HIS A 140 -7.97 -11.33 2.16
N ARG A 141 -7.82 -12.63 2.46
CA ARG A 141 -8.65 -13.33 3.45
C ARG A 141 -8.22 -13.03 4.88
N SER A 142 -7.06 -12.40 5.05
CA SER A 142 -6.55 -11.95 6.34
C SER A 142 -7.05 -10.56 6.75
N PHE A 143 -7.85 -9.89 5.90
CA PHE A 143 -8.47 -8.62 6.30
C PHE A 143 -9.56 -8.87 7.34
N ASP A 144 -9.56 -8.05 8.39
CA ASP A 144 -10.55 -8.10 9.46
C ASP A 144 -11.90 -7.55 8.95
N ASP A 145 -12.97 -8.31 9.17
CA ASP A 145 -14.33 -7.92 8.80
C ASP A 145 -14.76 -6.63 9.51
N ALA A 146 -14.30 -6.40 10.75
CA ALA A 146 -14.56 -5.17 11.49
C ALA A 146 -13.85 -3.94 10.88
N LEU A 147 -12.87 -4.14 9.99
CA LEU A 147 -12.13 -3.09 9.28
C LEU A 147 -12.49 -3.03 7.79
N GLY A 148 -13.65 -3.59 7.42
CA GLY A 148 -14.20 -3.52 6.06
C GLY A 148 -13.91 -4.77 5.23
N GLY A 149 -13.36 -5.81 5.85
CA GLY A 149 -13.25 -7.15 5.29
C GLY A 149 -12.39 -7.27 4.03
N PRO A 150 -12.49 -8.42 3.34
CA PRO A 150 -11.75 -8.71 2.12
C PRO A 150 -12.01 -7.69 1.01
N LEU A 151 -10.98 -7.39 0.23
CA LEU A 151 -11.09 -6.52 -0.94
C LEU A 151 -11.92 -7.19 -2.06
N PRO A 152 -12.68 -6.41 -2.86
CA PRO A 152 -13.33 -6.92 -4.05
C PRO A 152 -12.34 -7.62 -4.99
N PHE A 153 -12.79 -8.68 -5.66
CA PHE A 153 -11.90 -9.49 -6.50
C PHE A 153 -11.25 -8.69 -7.65
N SER A 154 -11.91 -7.65 -8.15
CA SER A 154 -11.34 -6.72 -9.14
C SER A 154 -10.11 -5.97 -8.62
N GLU A 155 -10.11 -5.56 -7.35
CA GLU A 155 -8.95 -4.95 -6.70
C GLU A 155 -7.81 -5.97 -6.54
N VAL A 156 -8.13 -7.19 -6.11
CA VAL A 156 -7.17 -8.29 -5.97
C VAL A 156 -6.47 -8.57 -7.30
N GLN A 157 -7.24 -8.69 -8.40
CA GLN A 157 -6.71 -8.88 -9.74
C GLN A 157 -5.82 -7.72 -10.20
N SER A 158 -6.22 -6.47 -9.90
CA SER A 158 -5.46 -5.29 -10.28
C SER A 158 -4.09 -5.26 -9.58
N THR A 159 -4.06 -5.53 -8.27
CA THR A 159 -2.82 -5.62 -7.51
C THR A 159 -1.94 -6.78 -7.98
N ALA A 160 -2.52 -7.96 -8.20
CA ALA A 160 -1.80 -9.12 -8.71
C ALA A 160 -1.16 -8.85 -10.08
N SER A 161 -1.90 -8.19 -10.98
CA SER A 161 -1.39 -7.82 -12.30
C SER A 161 -0.23 -6.81 -12.21
N SER A 162 -0.29 -5.87 -11.26
CA SER A 162 0.79 -4.93 -10.99
C SER A 162 2.06 -5.66 -10.55
N ILE A 163 1.95 -6.55 -9.56
CA ILE A 163 3.06 -7.36 -9.06
C ILE A 163 3.63 -8.23 -10.18
N ALA A 164 2.78 -8.97 -10.89
CA ALA A 164 3.21 -9.92 -11.91
C ALA A 164 4.00 -9.24 -13.03
N ARG A 165 3.49 -8.12 -13.56
CA ARG A 165 4.17 -7.34 -14.61
C ARG A 165 5.48 -6.73 -14.12
N TRP A 166 5.51 -6.19 -12.91
CA TRP A 166 6.72 -5.58 -12.37
C TRP A 166 7.80 -6.64 -12.13
N THR A 167 7.47 -7.78 -11.54
CA THR A 167 8.42 -8.87 -11.32
C THR A 167 8.99 -9.38 -12.64
N ARG A 168 8.14 -9.62 -13.65
CA ARG A 168 8.57 -10.06 -14.99
C ARG A 168 9.60 -9.12 -15.63
N ARG A 169 9.41 -7.82 -15.48
CA ARG A 169 10.28 -6.79 -16.08
C ARG A 169 11.61 -6.62 -15.35
N ASN A 170 11.67 -6.93 -14.05
CA ASN A 170 12.80 -6.55 -13.19
C ASN A 170 13.59 -7.74 -12.64
N PHE A 171 13.01 -8.94 -12.60
CA PHE A 171 13.63 -10.09 -11.97
C PHE A 171 14.36 -10.95 -12.98
N ILE A 172 15.60 -11.31 -12.62
CA ILE A 172 16.40 -12.32 -13.31
C ILE A 172 16.14 -13.71 -12.73
N SER A 173 16.64 -14.75 -13.40
CA SER A 173 16.52 -16.11 -12.88
C SER A 173 17.23 -16.26 -11.53
N LYS A 174 16.75 -17.19 -10.69
CA LYS A 174 17.37 -17.47 -9.39
C LYS A 174 18.82 -17.92 -9.54
N SER A 175 19.12 -18.70 -10.58
CA SER A 175 20.48 -19.13 -10.92
C SER A 175 21.39 -17.93 -11.21
N GLU A 176 20.94 -17.02 -12.06
CA GLU A 176 21.70 -15.81 -12.42
C GLU A 176 21.90 -14.89 -11.21
N TYR A 177 20.88 -14.74 -10.36
CA TYR A 177 20.98 -13.99 -9.11
C TYR A 177 22.03 -14.59 -8.17
N GLN A 178 22.03 -15.91 -7.97
CA GLN A 178 23.00 -16.60 -7.12
C GLN A 178 24.42 -16.50 -7.69
N ALA A 179 24.60 -16.66 -9.00
CA ALA A 179 25.89 -16.49 -9.65
C ALA A 179 26.45 -15.06 -9.44
N LYS A 180 25.61 -14.03 -9.60
CA LYS A 180 25.98 -12.63 -9.37
C LYS A 180 26.36 -12.38 -7.90
N ARG A 181 25.58 -12.90 -6.96
CA ARG A 181 25.87 -12.79 -5.51
C ARG A 181 27.15 -13.52 -5.12
N GLY A 182 27.36 -14.73 -5.64
CA GLY A 182 28.57 -15.52 -5.42
C GLY A 182 29.82 -14.80 -5.92
N ARG A 183 29.77 -14.19 -7.12
CA ARG A 183 30.87 -13.38 -7.66
C ARG A 183 31.22 -12.19 -6.76
N ILE A 184 30.21 -11.42 -6.33
CA ILE A 184 30.41 -10.28 -5.42
C ILE A 184 31.02 -10.72 -4.09
N GLY A 185 30.52 -11.83 -3.52
CA GLY A 185 31.05 -12.40 -2.28
C GLY A 185 32.49 -12.88 -2.42
N GLY A 186 32.81 -13.52 -3.55
CA GLY A 186 34.16 -13.99 -3.88
C GLY A 186 35.18 -12.85 -3.99
N ILE A 187 34.81 -11.74 -4.64
CA ILE A 187 35.68 -10.55 -4.77
C ILE A 187 35.99 -9.97 -3.38
N LYS A 188 34.96 -9.70 -2.56
CA LYS A 188 35.14 -9.16 -1.20
C LYS A 188 35.98 -10.08 -0.31
N SER A 189 35.75 -11.39 -0.40
CA SER A 189 36.55 -12.38 0.33
C SER A 189 38.00 -12.40 -0.13
N GLY A 190 38.24 -12.26 -1.44
CA GLY A 190 39.58 -12.16 -2.03
C GLY A 190 40.34 -10.91 -1.61
N GLU A 191 39.68 -9.74 -1.58
CA GLU A 191 40.24 -8.49 -1.06
C GLU A 191 40.63 -8.61 0.42
N LYS A 192 39.73 -9.13 1.26
CA LYS A 192 40.01 -9.35 2.69
C LYS A 192 41.20 -10.29 2.91
N ARG A 193 41.30 -11.38 2.13
CA ARG A 193 42.43 -12.31 2.19
C ARG A 193 43.74 -11.66 1.75
N ARG A 194 43.72 -10.78 0.74
CA ARG A 194 44.90 -10.03 0.30
C ARG A 194 45.39 -9.06 1.37
N GLN A 195 44.49 -8.25 1.93
CA GLN A 195 44.80 -7.34 3.03
C GLN A 195 45.39 -8.08 4.25
N ALA A 196 44.79 -9.20 4.64
CA ALA A 196 45.29 -10.03 5.75
C ALA A 196 46.63 -10.72 5.45
N ARG A 197 46.97 -10.92 4.16
CA ARG A 197 48.29 -11.43 3.75
C ARG A 197 49.32 -10.31 3.75
N GLU A 198 48.98 -9.14 3.23
CA GLU A 198 49.83 -7.95 3.22
C GLU A 198 50.18 -7.51 4.66
N ALA A 199 49.19 -7.44 5.56
CA ALA A 199 49.43 -7.13 6.97
C ALA A 199 50.43 -8.11 7.63
N ARG A 200 50.29 -9.43 7.37
CA ARG A 200 51.24 -10.43 7.86
C ARG A 200 52.64 -10.30 7.26
N ILE A 201 52.76 -9.90 6.00
CA ILE A 201 54.06 -9.66 5.37
C ILE A 201 54.73 -8.45 6.01
N THR A 202 53.98 -7.36 6.25
CA THR A 202 54.49 -6.18 6.95
C THR A 202 54.94 -6.50 8.39
N GLU A 203 54.21 -7.35 9.12
CA GLU A 203 54.61 -7.77 10.49
C GLU A 203 55.90 -8.60 10.53
N VAL A 204 56.19 -9.37 9.47
CA VAL A 204 57.35 -10.28 9.44
C VAL A 204 58.60 -9.61 8.88
N PHE A 205 58.44 -8.65 7.96
CA PHE A 205 59.54 -8.06 7.19
C PHE A 205 59.67 -6.54 7.29
N GLY A 206 58.78 -5.86 8.02
CA GLY A 206 58.84 -4.43 8.33
C GLY A 206 59.27 -4.17 9.76
#